data_AF-A0A9X3PSX8-F1
#
_entry.id   AF-A0A9X3PSX8-F1
#
_cell.length_a   1.000
_cell.length_b   1.000
_cell.length_c   1.000
_cell.angle_alpha   90.00
_cell.angle_beta   90.00
_cell.angle_gamma   90.00
#
_symmetry.space_group_name_H-M   'P 1'
#
loop_
_entity.id
_entity.type
_entity.pdbx_description
1 polymer ?
#
loop_
_entity_poly.entity_id
_entity_poly.type
_entity_poly.pdbx_seq_one_letter_code
_entity_poly.pdbx_strand_id
1 'polypeptide(L)'
;MGKRFSKEIGFSNCALCANSADLRQSHIIPSFVFEWLVNTSATGFMRFGEAPNLRVQDGWKPKMLCGDCEQNFALLEKRFADNCFYPIVNGEKSQIHYGTWMLTFATSVSWRVLRSFKAIGGLDGFPQNILDAADDALSTWKAFLFDEEPHPGRHEQHLILVACNSRIGSHAIPRVR
;
A
#
# COMPACT_ATOMS: atom_id res chain seq x y z
N MET A 1 -8.92 15.61 19.77
CA MET A 1 -8.21 14.49 19.15
C MET A 1 -9.06 13.99 17.98
N GLY A 2 -8.82 14.48 16.77
CA GLY A 2 -9.68 14.20 15.61
C GLY A 2 -9.35 15.18 14.50
N LYS A 3 -9.39 14.71 13.25
CA LYS A 3 -9.02 15.40 11.99
C LYS A 3 -7.63 15.09 11.38
N ARG A 4 -7.05 13.90 11.58
CA ARG A 4 -5.82 13.54 10.83
C ARG A 4 -6.12 13.16 9.37
N PHE A 5 -7.17 12.38 9.10
CA PHE A 5 -7.55 12.00 7.72
C PHE A 5 -8.62 12.88 7.06
N SER A 6 -9.12 13.90 7.77
CA SER A 6 -10.11 14.86 7.22
C SER A 6 -9.47 16.13 6.64
N LYS A 7 -8.14 16.22 6.61
CA LYS A 7 -7.44 17.34 6.01
C LYS A 7 -7.38 17.06 4.51
N GLU A 8 -8.14 17.81 3.71
CA GLU A 8 -7.96 17.79 2.26
C GLU A 8 -6.54 18.26 1.96
N ILE A 9 -5.69 17.34 1.52
CA ILE A 9 -4.37 17.67 1.02
C ILE A 9 -4.46 17.68 -0.49
N GLY A 10 -4.27 18.88 -1.06
CA GLY A 10 -3.93 19.05 -2.46
C GLY A 10 -2.44 19.35 -2.55
N PHE A 11 -1.70 18.52 -3.27
CA PHE A 11 -0.34 18.88 -3.68
C PHE A 11 -0.43 19.91 -4.82
N SER A 12 0.55 20.80 -4.96
CA SER A 12 0.59 21.76 -6.06
C SER A 12 1.19 21.17 -7.34
N ASN A 13 2.16 20.28 -7.19
CA ASN A 13 2.80 19.50 -8.25
C ASN A 13 2.69 18.01 -7.93
N CYS A 14 3.01 17.15 -8.90
CA CYS A 14 3.00 15.71 -8.67
C CYS A 14 3.93 15.36 -7.51
N ALA A 15 3.41 14.71 -6.48
CA ALA A 15 4.19 14.41 -5.28
C ALA A 15 5.39 13.49 -5.55
N LEU A 16 5.35 12.69 -6.62
CA LEU A 16 6.38 11.73 -7.00
C LEU A 16 7.40 12.34 -7.98
N CYS A 17 6.99 12.70 -9.20
CA CYS A 17 7.90 13.24 -10.21
C CYS A 17 8.19 14.74 -10.09
N ALA A 18 7.49 15.48 -9.23
CA ALA A 18 7.59 16.94 -9.07
C ALA A 18 7.19 17.80 -10.28
N ASN A 19 6.76 17.19 -11.39
CA ASN A 19 6.26 17.92 -12.55
C ASN A 19 4.97 18.68 -12.22
N SER A 20 4.84 19.87 -12.80
CA SER A 20 3.60 20.63 -12.79
C SER A 20 2.63 20.01 -13.82
N ALA A 21 1.55 19.41 -13.33
CA ALA A 21 0.56 18.72 -14.13
C ALA A 21 -0.76 18.58 -13.34
N ASP A 22 -1.86 18.28 -14.05
CA ASP A 22 -3.15 18.02 -13.40
C ASP A 22 -3.08 16.77 -12.51
N LEU A 23 -3.31 16.98 -11.21
CA LEU A 23 -3.28 15.92 -10.22
C LEU A 23 -4.58 15.13 -10.19
N ARG A 24 -4.44 13.82 -10.07
CA ARG A 24 -5.51 12.84 -9.97
C ARG A 24 -5.72 12.44 -8.52
N GLN A 25 -6.90 11.89 -8.23
CA GLN A 25 -7.17 11.27 -6.94
C GLN A 25 -6.39 9.96 -6.85
N SER A 26 -5.43 9.92 -5.94
CA SER A 26 -4.50 8.81 -5.78
C SER A 26 -4.86 7.99 -4.57
N HIS A 27 -5.31 6.76 -4.74
CA HIS A 27 -5.56 5.85 -3.63
C HIS A 27 -4.26 5.58 -2.85
N ILE A 28 -4.27 5.84 -1.53
CA ILE A 28 -3.08 5.61 -0.69
C ILE A 28 -2.83 4.11 -0.53
N ILE A 29 -3.88 3.36 -0.19
CA ILE A 29 -3.93 1.91 -0.26
C ILE A 29 -4.66 1.54 -1.56
N PRO A 30 -4.18 0.55 -2.35
CA PRO A 30 -4.76 0.24 -3.67
C PRO A 30 -6.28 0.03 -3.64
N SER A 31 -7.00 0.50 -4.67
CA SER A 31 -8.47 0.49 -4.69
C SER A 31 -9.07 -0.92 -4.57
N PHE A 32 -8.41 -1.92 -5.18
CA PHE A 32 -8.86 -3.31 -5.17
C PHE A 32 -8.99 -3.88 -3.75
N VAL A 33 -8.23 -3.36 -2.78
CA VAL A 33 -8.34 -3.77 -1.37
C VAL A 33 -9.66 -3.32 -0.79
N PHE A 34 -10.05 -2.07 -1.03
CA PHE A 34 -11.32 -1.50 -0.57
C PHE A 34 -12.52 -2.14 -1.27
N GLU A 35 -12.41 -2.33 -2.59
CA GLU A 35 -13.44 -3.02 -3.38
C GLU A 35 -13.67 -4.44 -2.86
N TRP A 36 -12.60 -5.20 -2.64
CA TRP A 36 -12.69 -6.54 -2.06
C TRP A 36 -13.34 -6.51 -0.67
N LEU A 37 -12.85 -5.66 0.24
CA LEU A 37 -13.38 -5.53 1.59
C LEU A 37 -14.89 -5.20 1.59
N VAL A 38 -15.33 -4.28 0.75
CA VAL A 38 -16.75 -3.91 0.62
C VAL A 38 -17.56 -5.09 0.10
N ASN A 39 -17.11 -5.73 -0.97
CA ASN A 39 -17.82 -6.83 -1.64
C ASN A 39 -17.90 -8.09 -0.78
N THR A 40 -16.90 -8.36 0.06
CA THR A 40 -16.89 -9.50 0.98
C THR A 40 -17.46 -9.17 2.36
N SER A 41 -17.81 -7.90 2.62
CA SER A 41 -18.44 -7.52 3.89
C SER A 41 -19.90 -7.94 3.92
N ALA A 42 -20.36 -8.44 5.07
CA ALA A 42 -21.77 -8.80 5.27
C ALA A 42 -22.74 -7.62 5.11
N THR A 43 -22.25 -6.38 5.21
CA THR A 43 -23.09 -5.17 5.15
C THR A 43 -22.97 -4.36 3.87
N GLY A 44 -21.97 -4.63 3.02
CA GLY A 44 -21.66 -3.81 1.84
C GLY A 44 -21.02 -2.46 2.17
N PHE A 45 -20.44 -2.31 3.37
CA PHE A 45 -19.79 -1.07 3.84
C PHE A 45 -18.61 -1.39 4.76
N MET A 46 -17.64 -0.49 4.78
CA MET A 46 -16.54 -0.48 5.75
C MET A 46 -16.74 0.63 6.79
N ARG A 47 -16.02 0.53 7.90
CA ARG A 47 -15.96 1.54 8.97
C ARG A 47 -14.49 1.75 9.34
N PHE A 48 -14.04 3.00 9.43
CA PHE A 48 -12.70 3.31 9.94
C PHE A 48 -12.75 3.48 11.45
N GLY A 49 -11.68 3.07 12.16
CA GLY A 49 -11.63 3.15 13.63
C GLY A 49 -11.83 4.56 14.20
N GLU A 50 -11.50 5.58 13.41
CA GLU A 50 -11.65 6.99 13.79
C GLU A 50 -13.10 7.49 13.72
N ALA A 51 -13.91 6.88 12.86
CA ALA A 51 -15.30 7.23 12.66
C ALA A 51 -16.14 5.96 12.47
N PRO A 52 -16.26 5.12 13.52
CA PRO A 52 -16.90 3.81 13.40
C PRO A 52 -18.37 3.94 12.99
N ASN A 53 -19.02 5.08 13.26
CA ASN A 53 -20.41 5.32 12.89
C ASN A 53 -20.60 5.67 11.40
N LEU A 54 -19.54 6.06 10.69
CA LEU A 54 -19.60 6.38 9.27
C LEU A 54 -19.39 5.12 8.43
N ARG A 55 -20.33 4.87 7.52
CA ARG A 55 -20.19 3.87 6.48
C ARG A 55 -19.35 4.47 5.36
N VAL A 56 -18.26 3.80 4.99
CA VAL A 56 -17.41 4.21 3.88
C VAL A 56 -17.28 3.05 2.89
N GLN A 57 -17.31 3.38 1.60
CA GLN A 57 -17.26 2.41 0.51
C GLN A 57 -15.99 2.52 -0.34
N ASP A 58 -15.09 3.43 0.04
CA ASP A 58 -13.87 3.71 -0.71
C ASP A 58 -12.73 4.11 0.24
N GLY A 59 -11.51 4.06 -0.27
CA GLY A 59 -10.31 4.48 0.43
C GLY A 59 -10.08 5.99 0.43
N TRP A 60 -9.15 6.42 1.28
CA TRP A 60 -8.64 7.79 1.22
C TRP A 60 -7.79 7.99 -0.04
N LYS A 61 -8.13 9.04 -0.81
CA LYS A 61 -7.53 9.35 -2.11
C LYS A 61 -7.31 10.86 -2.35
N PRO A 62 -6.24 11.46 -1.80
CA PRO A 62 -5.93 12.88 -2.03
C PRO A 62 -5.56 13.15 -3.49
N LYS A 63 -5.65 14.42 -3.93
CA LYS A 63 -5.12 14.84 -5.25
C LYS A 63 -3.59 14.91 -5.16
N MET A 64 -2.89 13.88 -5.64
CA MET A 64 -1.47 13.67 -5.28
C MET A 64 -0.52 13.41 -6.44
N LEU A 65 -0.89 12.57 -7.41
CA LEU A 65 -0.01 12.21 -8.53
C LEU A 65 -0.55 12.71 -9.87
N CYS A 66 0.35 12.95 -10.83
CA CYS A 66 -0.04 13.19 -12.22
C CYS A 66 -0.51 11.88 -12.90
N GLY A 67 -1.14 12.01 -14.07
CA GLY A 67 -1.65 10.87 -14.83
C GLY A 67 -0.60 9.79 -15.13
N ASP A 68 0.63 10.17 -15.48
CA ASP A 68 1.69 9.20 -15.82
C ASP A 68 2.14 8.38 -14.59
N CYS A 69 2.30 9.04 -13.44
CA CYS A 69 2.66 8.36 -12.19
C CYS A 69 1.52 7.45 -11.72
N GLU A 70 0.26 7.87 -11.85
CA GLU A 70 -0.91 7.03 -11.59
C GLU A 70 -0.92 5.80 -12.50
N GLN A 71 -0.67 5.97 -13.80
CA GLN A 71 -0.68 4.87 -14.75
C GLN A 71 0.38 3.82 -14.42
N ASN A 72 1.59 4.26 -14.05
CA ASN A 72 2.67 3.36 -13.63
C ASN A 72 2.27 2.53 -12.40
N PHE A 73 1.70 3.19 -11.38
CA PHE A 73 1.22 2.50 -10.18
C PHE A 73 0.02 1.59 -10.47
N ALA A 74 -0.91 1.99 -11.32
CA ALA A 74 -2.06 1.17 -11.71
C ALA A 74 -1.64 -0.14 -12.39
N LEU A 75 -0.59 -0.12 -13.22
CA LEU A 75 -0.04 -1.35 -13.83
C LEU A 75 0.56 -2.30 -12.78
N LEU A 76 1.32 -1.76 -11.82
CA LEU A 76 1.88 -2.54 -10.70
C LEU A 76 0.77 -3.13 -9.82
N GLU A 77 -0.22 -2.31 -9.47
CA GLU A 77 -1.36 -2.70 -8.65
C GLU A 77 -2.20 -3.78 -9.32
N LYS A 78 -2.51 -3.62 -10.61
CA LYS A 78 -3.22 -4.63 -11.39
C LYS A 78 -2.44 -5.95 -11.40
N ARG A 79 -1.13 -5.90 -11.65
CA ARG A 79 -0.29 -7.10 -11.63
C ARG A 79 -0.33 -7.79 -10.27
N PHE A 80 -0.24 -7.04 -9.17
CA PHE A 80 -0.33 -7.60 -7.83
C PHE A 80 -1.72 -8.17 -7.53
N ALA A 81 -2.78 -7.46 -7.92
CA ALA A 81 -4.15 -7.89 -7.71
C ALA A 81 -4.42 -9.24 -8.39
N ASP A 82 -4.11 -9.31 -9.69
CA ASP A 82 -4.41 -10.45 -10.56
C ASP A 82 -3.55 -11.68 -10.23
N ASN A 83 -2.27 -11.48 -9.85
CA ASN A 83 -1.33 -12.59 -9.67
C ASN A 83 -1.12 -13.01 -8.21
N CYS A 84 -1.52 -12.18 -7.24
CA CYS A 84 -1.27 -12.43 -5.82
C CYS A 84 -2.52 -12.25 -4.99
N PHE A 85 -3.09 -11.05 -4.94
CA PHE A 85 -4.16 -10.73 -4.00
C PHE A 85 -5.39 -11.62 -4.20
N TYR A 86 -6.02 -11.59 -5.38
CA TYR A 86 -7.25 -12.37 -5.64
C TYR A 86 -7.02 -13.88 -5.54
N PRO A 87 -5.95 -14.47 -6.11
CA PRO A 87 -5.68 -15.89 -5.95
C PRO A 87 -5.54 -16.34 -4.49
N ILE A 88 -5.00 -15.49 -3.60
CA ILE A 88 -4.83 -15.84 -2.18
C ILE A 88 -6.14 -15.75 -1.43
N VAL A 89 -6.86 -14.63 -1.57
CA VAL A 89 -8.11 -14.41 -0.82
C VAL A 89 -9.24 -15.35 -1.29
N ASN A 90 -9.19 -15.83 -2.53
CA ASN A 90 -10.11 -16.84 -3.06
C ASN A 90 -9.69 -18.29 -2.74
N GLY A 91 -8.52 -18.50 -2.12
CA GLY A 91 -8.00 -19.84 -1.80
C GLY A 91 -7.48 -20.63 -3.01
N GLU A 92 -7.21 -19.96 -4.13
CA GLU A 92 -6.71 -20.58 -5.37
C GLU A 92 -5.19 -20.83 -5.30
N LYS A 93 -4.44 -20.04 -4.53
CA LYS A 93 -2.98 -20.16 -4.36
C LYS A 93 -2.54 -19.90 -2.92
N SER A 94 -1.58 -20.69 -2.46
CA SER A 94 -0.89 -20.49 -1.17
C SER A 94 0.56 -20.05 -1.30
N GLN A 95 1.08 -19.97 -2.53
CA GLN A 95 2.45 -19.59 -2.82
C GLN A 95 2.48 -18.43 -3.82
N ILE A 96 3.37 -17.47 -3.56
CA ILE A 96 3.62 -16.32 -4.42
C ILE A 96 5.05 -16.41 -4.95
N HIS A 97 5.21 -16.16 -6.25
CA HIS A 97 6.53 -15.93 -6.83
C HIS A 97 6.97 -14.49 -6.58
N TYR A 98 7.94 -14.33 -5.68
CA TYR A 98 8.57 -13.05 -5.40
C TYR A 98 9.48 -12.65 -6.57
N GLY A 99 9.42 -11.39 -6.97
CA GLY A 99 10.30 -10.81 -7.99
C GLY A 99 10.40 -9.30 -7.81
N THR A 100 11.29 -8.64 -8.55
CA THR A 100 11.56 -7.20 -8.39
C THR A 100 10.30 -6.34 -8.48
N TRP A 101 9.36 -6.68 -9.37
CA TRP A 101 8.07 -5.98 -9.50
C TRP A 101 7.24 -5.97 -8.21
N MET A 102 7.36 -7.01 -7.37
CA MET A 102 6.65 -7.08 -6.08
C MET A 102 7.29 -6.15 -5.06
N LEU A 103 8.62 -6.04 -5.09
CA LEU A 103 9.35 -5.06 -4.30
C LEU A 103 8.99 -3.64 -4.73
N THR A 104 8.89 -3.37 -6.03
CA THR A 104 8.43 -2.08 -6.58
C THR A 104 7.00 -1.77 -6.13
N PHE A 105 6.08 -2.73 -6.21
CA PHE A 105 4.71 -2.57 -5.72
C PHE A 105 4.65 -2.28 -4.20
N ALA A 106 5.37 -3.05 -3.38
CA ALA A 106 5.39 -2.82 -1.94
C ALA A 106 5.94 -1.42 -1.61
N THR A 107 7.01 -1.02 -2.31
CA THR A 107 7.62 0.30 -2.17
C THR A 107 6.67 1.42 -2.59
N SER A 108 5.89 1.25 -3.66
CA SER A 108 4.94 2.28 -4.11
C SER A 108 3.84 2.52 -3.08
N VAL A 109 3.34 1.45 -2.43
CA VAL A 109 2.36 1.56 -1.36
C VAL A 109 2.97 2.24 -0.13
N SER A 110 4.12 1.77 0.37
CA SER A 110 4.81 2.36 1.53
C SER A 110 5.16 3.83 1.31
N TRP A 111 5.61 4.19 0.11
CA TRP A 111 5.91 5.56 -0.26
C TRP A 111 4.67 6.45 -0.21
N ARG A 112 3.54 6.03 -0.79
CA ARG A 112 2.28 6.80 -0.71
C ARG A 112 1.81 6.96 0.73
N VAL A 113 1.90 5.90 1.53
CA VAL A 113 1.52 5.93 2.96
C VAL A 113 2.38 6.94 3.71
N LEU A 114 3.70 6.83 3.65
CA LEU A 114 4.61 7.72 4.38
C LEU A 114 4.48 9.17 3.89
N ARG A 115 4.40 9.38 2.57
CA ARG A 115 4.30 10.72 1.98
C ARG A 115 3.03 11.43 2.43
N SER A 116 1.92 10.70 2.45
CA SER A 116 0.60 11.22 2.81
C SER A 116 0.48 11.41 4.32
N PHE A 117 1.01 10.47 5.10
CA PHE A 117 1.10 10.58 6.56
C PHE A 117 1.93 11.81 6.97
N LYS A 118 3.09 12.02 6.34
CA LYS A 118 3.87 13.24 6.55
C LYS A 118 3.08 14.50 6.18
N ALA A 119 2.37 14.49 5.05
CA ALA A 119 1.62 15.66 4.57
C ALA A 119 0.42 16.06 5.46
N ILE A 120 -0.21 15.11 6.18
CA ILE A 120 -1.27 15.43 7.17
C ILE A 120 -0.72 15.90 8.53
N GLY A 121 0.60 16.06 8.68
CA GLY A 121 1.22 16.31 9.99
C GLY A 121 1.27 15.06 10.87
N GLY A 122 1.29 13.87 10.25
CA GLY A 122 1.42 12.58 10.93
C GLY A 122 2.72 12.45 11.74
N LEU A 123 3.76 13.14 11.29
CA LEU A 123 5.08 13.17 11.93
C LEU A 123 5.28 14.38 12.86
N ASP A 124 4.26 15.22 13.05
CA ASP A 124 4.35 16.36 13.95
C ASP A 124 4.65 15.88 15.38
N GLY A 125 5.68 16.45 16.00
CA GLY A 125 6.13 16.10 17.35
C GLY A 125 7.07 14.90 17.45
N PHE A 126 7.42 14.24 16.33
CA PHE A 126 8.50 13.25 16.33
C PHE A 126 9.87 13.95 16.41
N PRO A 127 10.90 13.29 16.99
CA PRO A 127 12.23 13.88 17.07
C PRO A 127 12.89 13.98 15.70
N GLN A 128 13.84 14.91 15.54
CA GLN A 128 14.45 15.25 14.25
C GLN A 128 15.05 14.04 13.52
N ASN A 129 15.70 13.12 14.23
CA ASN A 129 16.28 11.92 13.64
C ASN A 129 15.24 11.01 12.94
N ILE A 130 13.98 11.02 13.40
CA ILE A 130 12.89 10.29 12.75
C ILE A 130 12.40 11.04 11.51
N LEU A 131 12.37 12.37 11.56
CA LEU A 131 12.02 13.20 10.41
C LEU A 131 13.03 13.03 9.28
N ASP A 132 14.32 13.07 9.62
CA ASP A 132 15.42 12.86 8.69
C ASP A 132 15.38 11.45 8.08
N ALA A 133 15.11 10.43 8.90
CA ALA A 133 14.96 9.05 8.42
C ALA A 133 13.75 8.89 7.48
N ALA A 134 12.65 9.58 7.74
CA ALA A 134 11.48 9.56 6.87
C ALA A 134 11.76 10.25 5.53
N ASP A 135 12.49 11.37 5.53
CA ASP A 135 12.90 12.05 4.30
C ASP A 135 13.89 11.22 3.48
N ASP A 136 14.85 10.60 4.14
CA ASP A 136 15.78 9.66 3.53
C ASP A 136 15.06 8.47 2.88
N ALA A 137 14.07 7.89 3.58
CA ALA A 137 13.23 6.82 3.03
C ALA A 137 12.44 7.27 1.80
N LEU A 138 11.77 8.44 1.88
CA LEU A 138 11.00 8.99 0.76
C LEU A 138 11.86 9.27 -0.48
N SER A 139 13.08 9.79 -0.28
CA SER A 139 14.03 10.05 -1.36
C SER A 139 14.55 8.76 -1.97
N THR A 140 14.99 7.81 -1.14
CA THR A 140 15.54 6.52 -1.59
C THR A 140 14.50 5.71 -2.36
N TRP A 141 13.29 5.59 -1.80
CA TRP A 141 12.20 4.88 -2.46
C TRP A 141 11.77 5.57 -3.76
N LYS A 142 11.77 6.90 -3.82
CA LYS A 142 11.49 7.63 -5.07
C LYS A 142 12.50 7.24 -6.15
N ALA A 143 13.80 7.27 -5.85
CA ALA A 143 14.85 6.90 -6.81
C ALA A 143 14.67 5.45 -7.29
N PHE A 144 14.42 4.52 -6.37
CA PHE A 144 14.12 3.13 -6.72
C PHE A 144 12.85 2.99 -7.60
N LEU A 145 11.79 3.73 -7.32
CA LEU A 145 10.55 3.70 -8.10
C LEU A 145 10.69 4.29 -9.51
N PHE A 146 11.73 5.08 -9.76
CA PHE A 146 12.11 5.59 -11.08
C PHE A 146 13.22 4.77 -11.75
N ASP A 147 13.56 3.60 -11.19
CA ASP A 147 14.67 2.75 -11.64
C ASP A 147 16.04 3.47 -11.64
N GLU A 148 16.18 4.56 -10.88
CA GLU A 148 17.44 5.28 -10.67
C GLU A 148 18.35 4.54 -9.69
N GLU A 149 17.75 3.72 -8.81
CA GLU A 149 18.44 2.83 -7.87
C GLU A 149 17.91 1.39 -8.03
N PRO A 150 18.75 0.34 -7.88
CA PRO A 150 18.33 -1.04 -8.09
C PRO A 150 17.56 -1.65 -6.91
N HIS A 151 17.59 -1.03 -5.72
CA HIS A 151 16.92 -1.50 -4.51
C HIS A 151 16.53 -0.33 -3.57
N PRO A 152 15.60 -0.51 -2.60
CA PRO A 152 15.13 0.56 -1.70
C PRO A 152 16.13 0.95 -0.59
N GLY A 153 17.44 0.80 -0.83
CA GLY A 153 18.49 1.09 0.14
C GLY A 153 18.34 0.26 1.43
N ARG A 154 18.59 0.91 2.56
CA ARG A 154 18.41 0.36 3.92
C ARG A 154 16.96 0.25 4.37
N HIS A 155 16.02 0.76 3.58
CA HIS A 155 14.60 0.84 3.91
C HIS A 155 13.86 -0.35 3.28
N GLU A 156 14.25 -1.55 3.71
CA GLU A 156 13.77 -2.82 3.18
C GLU A 156 12.25 -2.93 3.23
N GLN A 157 11.67 -3.56 2.21
CA GLN A 157 10.23 -3.82 2.15
C GLN A 157 9.99 -5.32 2.23
N HIS A 158 9.08 -5.70 3.12
CA HIS A 158 8.68 -7.09 3.30
C HIS A 158 7.18 -7.22 3.11
N LEU A 159 6.78 -8.21 2.31
CA LEU A 159 5.39 -8.60 2.16
C LEU A 159 5.19 -9.93 2.89
N ILE A 160 4.48 -9.87 4.01
CA ILE A 160 4.21 -11.03 4.87
C ILE A 160 2.75 -11.41 4.71
N LEU A 161 2.51 -12.63 4.25
CA LEU A 161 1.17 -13.19 4.23
C LEU A 161 0.81 -13.67 5.63
N VAL A 162 -0.10 -12.94 6.29
CA VAL A 162 -0.66 -13.33 7.58
C VAL A 162 -1.85 -14.26 7.34
N ALA A 163 -1.57 -15.44 6.77
CA ALA A 163 -2.55 -16.50 6.59
C ALA A 163 -1.86 -17.86 6.56
N CYS A 164 -1.99 -18.63 7.64
CA CYS A 164 -2.02 -20.08 7.54
C CYS A 164 -2.76 -20.69 8.74
N ASN A 165 -4.05 -20.97 8.56
CA ASN A 165 -4.65 -22.15 9.19
C ASN A 165 -4.28 -23.36 8.32
N SER A 166 -3.00 -23.71 8.24
CA SER A 166 -2.67 -25.09 7.92
C SER A 166 -3.10 -25.90 9.13
N ARG A 167 -4.23 -26.61 9.02
CA ARG A 167 -4.32 -27.86 9.79
C ARG A 167 -3.07 -28.63 9.42
N ILE A 168 -2.17 -28.82 10.38
CA ILE A 168 -1.13 -29.83 10.28
C ILE A 168 -1.91 -31.14 10.21
N GLY A 169 -2.25 -31.57 8.99
CA GLY A 169 -2.75 -32.90 8.75
C GLY A 169 -1.62 -33.82 9.16
N SER A 170 -1.76 -34.44 10.32
CA SER A 170 -0.93 -35.55 10.76
C SER A 170 -1.00 -36.62 9.69
N HIS A 171 -0.10 -36.57 8.71
CA HIS A 171 0.20 -37.73 7.90
C HIS A 171 0.82 -38.72 8.87
N ALA A 172 0.00 -39.70 9.25
CA ALA A 172 0.45 -40.87 9.96
C ALA A 172 1.63 -41.46 9.17
N ILE A 173 2.82 -41.41 9.77
CA ILE A 173 3.97 -42.17 9.31
C ILE A 173 3.54 -43.65 9.39
N PRO A 174 3.50 -44.40 8.27
CA PRO A 174 3.20 -45.82 8.36
C PRO A 174 4.32 -46.48 9.13
N ARG A 175 4.00 -47.07 10.29
CA ARG A 175 4.92 -48.00 10.96
C ARG A 175 5.03 -49.23 10.06
N VAL A 176 6.17 -49.36 9.40
CA VAL A 176 6.61 -50.62 8.80
C VAL A 176 6.79 -51.61 9.94
N ARG A 177 6.11 -52.76 9.85
CA ARG A 177 6.27 -53.90 10.75
C ARG A 177 7.61 -54.58 10.51
#